data_AF-A0A830C0W1-F1
#
_entry.id   AF-A0A830C0W1-F1
#
_cell.length_a   1.000
_cell.length_b   1.000
_cell.length_c   1.000
_cell.angle_alpha   90.00
_cell.angle_beta   90.00
_cell.angle_gamma   90.00
#
_symmetry.space_group_name_H-M   'P 1'
#
loop_
_entity.id
_entity.type
_entity.pdbx_description
1 polymer ?
#
loop_
_entity_poly.entity_id
_entity_poly.type
_entity_poly.pdbx_seq_one_letter_code
_entity_poly.pdbx_strand_id
1 'polypeptide(L)' 'GQVLITSWVVFPILLDSATIAVRNPQTIPTGGQNFFEYVLEFIRDVSKTQIGEEYGP' A
#
# COMPACT_ATOMS: atom_id res chain seq x y z
N GLY A 1 -20.80 -17.87 -4.99
CA GLY A 1 -20.84 -17.20 -6.31
C GLY A 1 -20.48 -15.73 -6.20
N GLN A 2 -21.33 -14.93 -5.54
CA GLN A 2 -21.16 -13.47 -5.41
C GLN A 2 -19.84 -13.04 -4.75
N VAL A 3 -19.48 -13.62 -3.60
CA VAL A 3 -18.22 -13.28 -2.90
C VAL A 3 -17.00 -13.50 -3.80
N LEU A 4 -16.97 -14.61 -4.54
CA LEU A 4 -15.89 -14.90 -5.47
C LEU A 4 -15.81 -13.84 -6.57
N ILE A 5 -16.94 -13.46 -7.17
CA ILE A 5 -16.98 -12.43 -8.22
C ILE A 5 -16.48 -11.09 -7.67
N THR A 6 -16.93 -10.68 -6.49
CA THR A 6 -16.46 -9.45 -5.85
C THR A 6 -14.95 -9.51 -5.57
N SER A 7 -14.45 -10.63 -5.03
CA SER A 7 -13.01 -10.80 -4.79
C SER A 7 -12.18 -10.78 -6.08
N TRP A 8 -12.66 -11.42 -7.15
CA TRP A 8 -12.00 -11.45 -8.46
C TRP A 8 -11.96 -10.08 -9.16
N VAL A 9 -12.84 -9.15 -8.79
CA VAL A 9 -12.81 -7.76 -9.28
C VAL A 9 -11.92 -6.88 -8.40
N VAL A 10 -12.03 -7.01 -7.08
CA VAL A 10 -11.25 -6.20 -6.14
C VAL A 10 -9.75 -6.52 -6.24
N PHE A 11 -9.38 -7.80 -6.37
CA PHE A 11 -7.99 -8.23 -6.43
C PHE A 11 -7.17 -7.58 -7.57
N PRO A 12 -7.59 -7.64 -8.85
CA PRO A 12 -6.84 -6.99 -9.93
C PRO A 12 -6.82 -5.47 -9.80
N ILE A 13 -7.92 -4.82 -9.36
CA ILE A 13 -7.94 -3.36 -9.16
C ILE A 13 -6.89 -2.93 -8.12
N LEU A 14 -6.77 -3.67 -7.02
CA LEU A 14 -5.75 -3.39 -6.00
C LEU A 14 -4.34 -3.59 -6.56
N LEU A 15 -4.08 -4.68 -7.30
CA LEU A 15 -2.77 -4.94 -7.88
C LEU A 15 -2.39 -3.92 -8.95
N ASP A 16 -3.31 -3.57 -9.84
CA ASP A 16 -3.09 -2.61 -10.91
C ASP A 16 -2.81 -1.22 -10.34
N SER A 17 -3.61 -0.78 -9.35
CA SER A 17 -3.42 0.52 -8.70
C SER A 17 -2.09 0.62 -7.96
N ALA A 18 -1.72 -0.42 -7.20
CA ALA A 18 -0.42 -0.47 -6.52
C ALA A 18 0.75 -0.48 -7.53
N THR A 19 0.61 -1.24 -8.63
CA THR A 19 1.65 -1.31 -9.66
C THR A 19 1.82 0.05 -10.35
N ILE A 20 0.73 0.76 -10.66
CA ILE A 20 0.79 2.10 -11.27
C ILE A 20 1.48 3.09 -10.33
N ALA A 21 1.20 3.04 -9.03
CA ALA A 21 1.80 3.93 -8.04
C ALA A 21 3.33 3.80 -7.93
N VAL A 22 3.87 2.60 -8.12
CA VAL A 22 5.32 2.31 -7.97
C VAL A 22 6.08 2.39 -9.30
N ARG A 23 5.40 2.52 -10.45
CA ARG A 23 6.04 2.50 -11.78
C ARG A 23 6.99 3.67 -12.05
N ASN A 24 6.74 4.86 -11.50
CA ASN A 24 7.59 6.04 -11.74
C ASN A 24 7.57 6.99 -10.52
N PRO A 25 8.19 6.60 -9.41
CA PRO A 25 8.22 7.44 -8.20
C PRO A 25 9.02 8.72 -8.48
N GLN A 26 8.42 9.86 -8.21
CA GLN A 26 9.08 11.15 -8.24
C GLN A 26 9.65 11.47 -6.85
N THR A 27 10.81 12.13 -6.77
CA THR A 27 11.42 12.52 -5.49
C THR A 27 10.52 13.46 -4.68
N ILE A 28 9.74 14.29 -5.35
CA ILE A 28 8.66 15.07 -4.74
C ILE A 28 7.36 14.35 -5.12
N PRO A 29 6.64 13.74 -4.16
CA PRO A 29 5.45 12.96 -4.49
C PRO A 29 4.35 13.88 -5.02
N THR A 30 3.73 13.48 -6.12
CA THR A 30 2.61 14.21 -6.74
C THR A 30 1.43 13.29 -7.02
N GLY A 31 0.21 13.84 -6.96
CA GLY A 31 -1.01 13.11 -7.28
C GLY A 31 -1.18 11.82 -6.47
N GLY A 32 -1.39 10.69 -7.18
CA GLY A 32 -1.61 9.38 -6.56
C GLY A 32 -0.43 8.85 -5.73
N GLN A 33 0.81 9.26 -6.04
CA GLN A 33 1.99 8.84 -5.28
C GLN A 33 1.91 9.30 -3.81
N ASN A 34 1.40 10.51 -3.55
CA ASN A 34 1.22 11.03 -2.19
C ASN A 34 0.31 10.13 -1.35
N PHE A 35 -0.83 9.71 -1.91
CA PHE A 35 -1.76 8.81 -1.21
C PHE A 35 -1.12 7.46 -0.89
N PHE A 36 -0.42 6.84 -1.84
CA PHE A 36 0.22 5.54 -1.62
C PHE A 36 1.40 5.63 -0.64
N GLU A 37 2.20 6.71 -0.68
CA GLU A 37 3.25 6.93 0.31
C GLU A 37 2.69 7.12 1.71
N TYR A 38 1.62 7.90 1.87
CA TYR A 38 0.92 8.05 3.14
C TYR A 38 0.38 6.71 3.67
N VAL A 39 -0.25 5.89 2.81
CA VAL A 39 -0.75 4.56 3.21
C VAL A 39 0.39 3.64 3.63
N LEU A 40 1.54 3.67 2.94
CA LEU A 40 2.71 2.87 3.29
C LEU A 40 3.34 3.32 4.60
N GLU A 41 3.45 4.63 4.83
CA GLU A 41 3.90 5.20 6.11
C GLU A 41 2.97 4.82 7.25
N PHE A 42 1.65 4.89 7.04
CA PHE A 42 0.65 4.47 8.02
C PHE A 42 0.79 2.98 8.36
N ILE A 43 0.88 2.09 7.36
CA ILE A 43 1.08 0.65 7.60
C ILE A 43 2.40 0.41 8.33
N ARG A 44 3.47 1.13 7.98
CA ARG A 44 4.76 1.04 8.67
C ARG A 44 4.65 1.49 10.12
N ASP A 45 3.97 2.59 10.41
CA ASP A 45 3.77 3.09 11.77
C ASP A 45 2.96 2.13 12.63
N VAL A 46 1.85 1.61 12.08
CA VAL A 46 1.05 0.56 12.72
C VAL A 46 1.89 -0.70 12.95
N SER A 47 2.71 -1.09 11.96
CA SER A 47 3.59 -2.25 12.09
C SER A 47 4.67 -2.03 13.16
N LYS A 48 5.31 -0.87 13.21
CA LYS A 48 6.29 -0.53 14.25
C LYS A 48 5.66 -0.51 15.64
N THR A 49 4.45 0.04 15.75
CA THR A 49 3.73 0.13 17.03
C THR A 49 3.27 -1.25 17.51
N GLN A 50 2.80 -2.12 16.62
CA GLN A 50 2.17 -3.38 17.00
C GLN A 50 3.06 -4.62 16.91
N ILE A 51 4.00 -4.65 15.95
CA ILE A 51 4.97 -5.73 15.79
C ILE A 51 6.29 -5.38 16.52
N GLY A 52 6.59 -4.10 16.71
CA GLY A 52 7.79 -3.62 17.39
C GLY A 52 8.96 -3.38 16.42
N GLU A 53 9.71 -2.29 16.63
CA GLU A 53 11.11 -2.28 16.18
C GLU A 53 11.84 -3.31 17.02
N GLU A 54 12.26 -4.43 16.41
CA GLU A 54 13.26 -5.30 17.00
C GLU A 54 14.60 -4.54 17.00
N TYR A 55 14.71 -3.54 17.87
CA TYR A 55 15.98 -3.11 18.42
C TYR A 55 16.47 -4.27 19.30
N GLY A 56 17.07 -5.26 18.64
CA GLY A 56 18.09 -6.06 19.29
C GLY A 56 19.21 -5.12 19.77
N PRO A 57 19.79 -5.38 20.96
CA PRO A 57 20.81 -4.52 21.56
C PRO A 57 22.03 -4.28 20.67
#